data_AF-A0A8I1I2E7-F1
#
_entry.id   AF-A0A8I1I2E7-F1
#
_cell.length_a   1.000
_cell.length_b   1.000
_cell.length_c   1.000
_cell.angle_alpha   90.00
_cell.angle_beta   90.00
_cell.angle_gamma   90.00
#
_symmetry.space_group_name_H-M   'P 1'
#
loop_
_entity.id
_entity.type
_entity.pdbx_description
1 polymer ?
#
loop_
_entity_poly.entity_id
_entity_poly.type
_entity_poly.pdbx_seq_one_letter_code
_entity_poly.pdbx_strand_id
1 'polypeptide(L)'
;MATTIPASVSRRKRLILAGDIFLGLAIVAAALHFFALGLSNLLWPIAGIAATMCTTWLRQSIRHLDVPTTEMDEYELRLHTDARDKGLKTALATAIVLFLVAGATAFGLRFSGAEQVAVEEATSGANIAIFFAKLIYIQLLWIPFAVAKELANKLNADELRGGGN
;
A
#
# COMPACT_ATOMS: atom_id res chain seq x y z
N MET A 1 -37.11 2.52 -5.42
CA MET A 1 -36.33 3.34 -6.38
C MET A 1 -34.88 2.86 -6.31
N ALA A 2 -34.25 2.52 -7.42
CA ALA A 2 -32.84 2.14 -7.40
C ALA A 2 -32.00 3.39 -7.09
N THR A 3 -31.43 3.45 -5.90
CA THR A 3 -30.50 4.52 -5.50
C THR A 3 -29.30 4.46 -6.46
N THR A 4 -29.24 5.41 -7.40
CA THR A 4 -28.15 5.51 -8.35
C THR A 4 -26.87 5.88 -7.59
N ILE A 5 -25.92 4.94 -7.52
CA ILE A 5 -24.63 5.19 -6.87
C ILE A 5 -23.94 6.36 -7.60
N PRO A 6 -23.51 7.42 -6.89
CA PRO A 6 -22.81 8.53 -7.51
C PRO A 6 -21.56 8.06 -8.28
N ALA A 7 -21.32 8.64 -9.45
CA ALA A 7 -20.17 8.29 -10.29
C ALA A 7 -18.83 8.53 -9.58
N SER A 8 -18.76 9.52 -8.70
CA SER A 8 -17.62 9.81 -7.80
C SER A 8 -17.30 8.61 -6.89
N VAL A 9 -18.31 8.06 -6.21
CA VAL A 9 -18.18 6.90 -5.32
C VAL A 9 -17.69 5.67 -6.09
N SER A 10 -18.28 5.41 -7.27
CA SER A 10 -17.87 4.29 -8.13
C SER A 10 -16.40 4.42 -8.56
N ARG A 11 -15.98 5.62 -8.98
CA ARG A 11 -14.59 5.89 -9.37
C ARG A 11 -13.62 5.68 -8.20
N ARG A 12 -13.92 6.22 -7.01
CA ARG A 12 -13.07 6.04 -5.81
C ARG A 12 -12.96 4.57 -5.41
N LYS A 13 -14.06 3.81 -5.41
CA LYS A 13 -14.04 2.37 -5.13
C LYS A 13 -13.15 1.59 -6.09
N ARG A 14 -13.19 1.90 -7.39
CA ARG A 14 -12.30 1.28 -8.39
C ARG A 14 -10.83 1.60 -8.13
N LEU A 15 -10.51 2.85 -7.78
CA LEU A 15 -9.14 3.25 -7.45
C LEU A 15 -8.63 2.59 -6.17
N ILE A 16 -9.47 2.45 -5.14
CA ILE A 16 -9.13 1.71 -3.92
C ILE A 16 -8.84 0.24 -4.26
N LEU A 17 -9.72 -0.42 -5.02
CA LEU A 17 -9.52 -1.81 -5.42
C LEU A 17 -8.23 -2.00 -6.24
N ALA A 18 -7.99 -1.13 -7.22
CA ALA A 18 -6.77 -1.16 -8.02
C ALA A 18 -5.52 -0.99 -7.15
N GLY A 19 -5.54 -0.04 -6.21
CA GLY A 19 -4.44 0.16 -5.26
C GLY A 19 -4.20 -1.06 -4.36
N ASP A 20 -5.26 -1.69 -3.85
CA ASP A 20 -5.16 -2.94 -3.07
C ASP A 20 -4.53 -4.08 -3.90
N ILE A 21 -4.91 -4.21 -5.18
CA ILE A 21 -4.34 -5.22 -6.09
C ILE A 21 -2.84 -4.99 -6.31
N PHE A 22 -2.43 -3.76 -6.62
CA PHE A 22 -1.01 -3.47 -6.89
C PHE A 22 -0.16 -3.56 -5.62
N LEU A 23 -0.72 -3.22 -4.46
CA LEU A 23 -0.06 -3.41 -3.18
C LEU A 23 0.10 -4.91 -2.86
N GLY A 24 -0.93 -5.71 -3.11
CA GLY A 24 -0.86 -7.17 -3.06
C GLY A 24 0.20 -7.73 -4.02
N LEU A 25 0.28 -7.19 -5.25
CA LEU A 25 1.29 -7.58 -6.23
C LEU A 25 2.71 -7.27 -5.74
N ALA A 26 2.93 -6.15 -5.05
CA ALA A 26 4.23 -5.82 -4.46
C ALA A 26 4.61 -6.83 -3.35
N ILE A 27 3.65 -7.27 -2.54
CA ILE A 27 3.84 -8.32 -1.53
C ILE A 27 4.19 -9.66 -2.19
N VAL A 28 3.47 -10.04 -3.25
CA VAL A 28 3.76 -11.26 -4.04
C VAL A 28 5.15 -11.18 -4.66
N ALA A 29 5.55 -10.01 -5.18
CA ALA A 29 6.90 -9.80 -5.69
C ALA A 29 7.96 -10.02 -4.60
N ALA A 30 7.76 -9.52 -3.38
CA ALA A 30 8.66 -9.79 -2.26
C ALA A 30 8.71 -11.28 -1.89
N ALA A 31 7.56 -11.96 -1.85
CA ALA A 31 7.49 -13.40 -1.55
C ALA A 31 8.20 -14.26 -2.60
N LEU A 32 8.11 -13.89 -3.88
CA LEU A 32 8.77 -14.58 -4.99
C LEU A 32 10.29 -14.39 -5.03
N HIS A 33 10.87 -13.53 -4.20
CA HIS A 33 12.27 -13.13 -4.30
C HIS A 33 13.25 -14.33 -4.29
N PHE A 34 13.01 -15.31 -3.42
CA PHE A 34 13.87 -16.49 -3.28
C PHE A 34 13.50 -17.66 -4.20
N PHE A 35 12.36 -17.60 -4.88
CA PHE A 35 11.87 -18.70 -5.73
C PHE A 35 11.97 -18.38 -7.23
N ALA A 36 11.79 -17.12 -7.60
CA ALA A 36 11.77 -16.64 -8.98
C ALA A 36 12.31 -15.21 -9.06
N LEU A 37 13.61 -15.06 -8.80
CA LEU A 37 14.29 -13.75 -8.67
C LEU A 37 14.01 -12.82 -9.86
N GLY A 38 14.10 -13.32 -11.10
CA GLY A 38 13.81 -12.54 -12.30
C GLY A 38 12.39 -11.99 -12.35
N LEU A 39 11.39 -12.83 -12.06
CA LEU A 39 9.98 -12.41 -12.02
C LEU A 39 9.73 -11.43 -10.86
N SER A 40 10.31 -11.71 -9.70
CA SER A 40 10.25 -10.83 -8.54
C SER A 40 10.85 -9.44 -8.82
N ASN A 41 11.97 -9.37 -9.54
CA ASN A 41 12.63 -8.11 -9.89
C ASN A 41 11.89 -7.33 -10.96
N LEU A 42 11.14 -7.99 -11.84
CA LEU A 42 10.28 -7.34 -12.83
C LEU A 42 8.97 -6.83 -12.21
N LEU A 43 8.30 -7.67 -11.40
CA LEU A 43 7.00 -7.34 -10.81
C LEU A 43 7.08 -6.19 -9.79
N TRP A 44 8.18 -6.12 -9.03
CA TRP A 44 8.34 -5.11 -7.99
C TRP A 44 8.21 -3.65 -8.49
N PRO A 45 8.99 -3.19 -9.50
CA PRO A 45 8.87 -1.84 -10.02
C PRO A 45 7.52 -1.59 -10.71
N ILE A 46 6.98 -2.58 -11.42
CA ILE A 46 5.66 -2.46 -12.09
C ILE A 46 4.56 -2.22 -11.04
N ALA A 47 4.52 -3.07 -10.01
CA ALA A 47 3.60 -2.92 -8.89
C ALA A 47 3.78 -1.57 -8.19
N GLY A 48 5.02 -1.14 -8.00
CA GLY A 48 5.36 0.13 -7.38
C GLY A 48 4.84 1.35 -8.12
N ILE A 49 5.13 1.43 -9.42
CA ILE A 49 4.67 2.53 -10.27
C ILE A 49 3.15 2.55 -10.31
N ALA A 50 2.52 1.39 -10.53
CA ALA A 50 1.07 1.29 -10.61
C ALA A 50 0.36 1.65 -9.30
N ALA A 51 0.88 1.20 -8.15
CA ALA A 51 0.36 1.56 -6.83
C ALA A 51 0.50 3.06 -6.55
N THR A 52 1.63 3.65 -6.94
CA THR A 52 1.87 5.10 -6.80
C THR A 52 0.89 5.89 -7.67
N MET A 53 0.68 5.50 -8.93
CA MET A 53 -0.29 6.13 -9.82
C MET A 53 -1.72 6.04 -9.26
N CYS A 54 -2.13 4.88 -8.78
CA CYS A 54 -3.44 4.69 -8.15
C CYS A 54 -3.61 5.59 -6.92
N THR A 55 -2.57 5.69 -6.09
CA THR A 55 -2.57 6.56 -4.91
C THR A 55 -2.70 8.03 -5.31
N THR A 56 -1.96 8.48 -6.32
CA THR A 56 -2.04 9.85 -6.83
C THR A 56 -3.42 10.18 -7.41
N TRP A 57 -4.00 9.29 -8.20
CA TRP A 57 -5.36 9.48 -8.73
C TRP A 57 -6.43 9.44 -7.64
N LEU A 58 -6.24 8.61 -6.61
CA LEU A 58 -7.12 8.58 -5.45
C LEU A 58 -7.04 9.92 -4.68
N ARG A 59 -5.83 10.46 -4.46
CA ARG A 59 -5.59 11.78 -3.85
C ARG A 59 -6.25 12.92 -4.63
N GLN A 60 -6.15 12.89 -5.96
CA GLN A 60 -6.85 13.85 -6.82
C GLN A 60 -8.38 13.74 -6.67
N SER A 61 -8.91 12.53 -6.56
CA SER A 61 -10.36 12.31 -6.42
C SER A 61 -10.95 12.78 -5.07
N ILE A 62 -10.09 13.02 -4.08
CA ILE A 62 -10.42 13.59 -2.76
C ILE A 62 -9.89 15.03 -2.63
N ARG A 63 -9.65 15.73 -3.75
CA ARG A 63 -9.19 17.14 -3.80
C ARG A 63 -7.93 17.43 -2.98
N HIS A 64 -7.04 16.45 -2.83
CA HIS A 64 -5.85 16.59 -1.99
C HIS A 64 -6.16 16.99 -0.53
N LEU A 65 -7.35 16.61 -0.02
CA LEU A 65 -7.73 16.79 1.39
C LEU A 65 -6.76 16.09 2.35
N ASP A 66 -5.88 15.22 1.86
CA ASP A 66 -4.82 14.56 2.60
C ASP A 66 -3.54 15.42 2.77
N VAL A 67 -3.40 16.53 2.04
CA VAL A 67 -2.22 17.42 2.03
C VAL A 67 -2.46 18.63 2.96
N PRO A 68 -1.48 19.00 3.82
CA PRO A 68 -1.67 20.04 4.85
C PRO A 68 -1.84 21.47 4.31
N THR A 69 -1.75 21.69 3.00
CA THR A 69 -1.80 23.01 2.36
C THR A 69 -3.17 23.38 1.84
N THR A 70 -4.14 22.47 1.88
CA THR A 70 -5.52 22.74 1.46
C THR A 70 -6.25 23.47 2.57
N GLU A 71 -6.98 24.55 2.25
CA GLU A 71 -7.91 25.16 3.21
C GLU A 71 -9.05 24.17 3.48
N MET A 72 -9.17 23.73 4.73
CA MET A 72 -10.12 22.71 5.17
C MET A 72 -11.10 23.33 6.15
N ASP A 73 -12.39 23.05 5.98
CA ASP A 73 -13.40 23.39 6.98
C ASP A 73 -13.20 22.56 8.27
N GLU A 74 -13.77 22.99 9.40
CA GLU A 74 -13.60 22.35 10.70
C GLU A 74 -14.04 20.87 10.68
N TYR A 75 -15.09 20.56 9.91
CA TYR A 75 -15.52 19.18 9.67
C TYR A 75 -14.48 18.37 8.90
N GLU A 76 -13.92 18.93 7.81
CA GLU A 76 -12.93 18.27 6.97
C GLU A 76 -11.61 18.04 7.71
N LEU A 77 -11.21 18.97 8.58
CA LEU A 77 -10.04 18.86 9.44
C LEU A 77 -10.18 17.69 10.43
N ARG A 78 -11.36 17.53 11.06
CA ARG A 78 -11.65 16.37 11.93
C ARG A 78 -11.63 15.06 11.13
N LEU A 79 -12.12 15.08 9.90
CA LEU A 79 -12.13 13.91 9.03
C LEU A 79 -10.72 13.46 8.65
N HIS A 80 -9.86 14.42 8.30
CA HIS A 80 -8.45 14.21 7.96
C HIS A 80 -7.65 13.67 9.14
N THR A 81 -7.79 14.29 10.32
CA THR A 81 -7.06 13.89 11.52
C THR A 81 -7.41 12.45 11.95
N ASP A 82 -8.70 12.09 11.94
CA ASP A 82 -9.11 10.70 12.25
C ASP A 82 -8.67 9.71 11.16
N ALA A 83 -8.68 10.11 9.87
CA ALA A 83 -8.18 9.26 8.79
C ALA A 83 -6.67 9.04 8.89
N ARG A 84 -5.91 10.09 9.26
CA ARG A 84 -4.47 10.02 9.48
C ARG A 84 -4.12 9.14 10.68
N ASP A 85 -4.82 9.27 11.81
CA ASP A 85 -4.56 8.46 13.00
C ASP A 85 -4.79 6.96 12.73
N LYS A 86 -5.91 6.61 12.09
CA LYS A 86 -6.18 5.23 11.66
C LYS A 86 -5.18 4.71 10.64
N GLY A 87 -4.85 5.53 9.64
CA GLY A 87 -3.84 5.19 8.63
C GLY A 87 -2.47 4.94 9.27
N LEU A 88 -2.07 5.77 10.23
CA LEU A 88 -0.81 5.64 10.95
C LEU A 88 -0.78 4.41 11.85
N LYS A 89 -1.85 4.12 12.61
CA LYS A 89 -1.99 2.89 13.41
C LYS A 89 -1.86 1.64 12.55
N THR A 90 -2.55 1.63 11.41
CA THR A 90 -2.46 0.52 10.45
C THR A 90 -1.05 0.38 9.91
N ALA A 91 -0.43 1.48 9.47
CA ALA A 91 0.93 1.47 8.97
C ALA A 91 1.94 0.99 10.01
N LEU A 92 1.79 1.38 11.27
CA LEU A 92 2.64 0.92 12.37
C LEU A 92 2.51 -0.58 12.58
N ALA A 93 1.28 -1.11 12.60
CA ALA A 93 1.05 -2.55 12.71
C ALA A 93 1.71 -3.30 11.54
N THR A 94 1.54 -2.81 10.30
CA THR A 94 2.18 -3.41 9.12
C THR A 94 3.71 -3.34 9.20
N ALA A 95 4.28 -2.24 9.72
CA ALA A 95 5.73 -2.08 9.89
C ALA A 95 6.29 -3.12 10.86
N ILE A 96 5.60 -3.37 11.98
CA ILE A 96 5.98 -4.40 12.95
C ILE A 96 5.97 -5.78 12.29
N VAL A 97 4.92 -6.10 11.54
CA VAL A 97 4.83 -7.37 10.82
C VAL A 97 5.96 -7.53 9.79
N LEU A 98 6.22 -6.52 8.97
CA LEU A 98 7.30 -6.55 7.98
C LEU A 98 8.67 -6.65 8.65
N PHE A 99 8.86 -6.02 9.80
CA PHE A 99 10.10 -6.14 10.58
C PHE A 99 10.29 -7.56 11.11
N LEU A 100 9.23 -8.22 11.60
CA LEU A 100 9.28 -9.62 12.00
C LEU A 100 9.60 -10.54 10.82
N VAL A 101 8.99 -10.30 9.65
CA VAL A 101 9.30 -11.04 8.41
C VAL A 101 10.76 -10.84 8.01
N ALA A 102 11.24 -9.60 8.04
CA ALA A 102 12.63 -9.26 7.75
C ALA A 102 13.60 -9.97 8.71
N GLY A 103 13.32 -9.93 10.02
CA GLY A 103 14.11 -10.58 11.05
C GLY A 103 14.13 -12.10 10.92
N ALA A 104 12.97 -12.72 10.69
CA ALA A 104 12.86 -14.16 10.47
C ALA A 104 13.63 -14.59 9.22
N THR A 105 13.54 -13.81 8.14
CA THR A 105 14.29 -14.07 6.90
C THR A 105 15.80 -13.94 7.13
N ALA A 106 16.24 -12.87 7.80
CA ALA A 106 17.66 -12.67 8.12
C ALA A 106 18.21 -13.82 9.00
N PHE A 107 17.44 -14.25 10.00
CA PHE A 107 17.79 -15.38 10.85
C PHE A 107 17.87 -16.68 10.04
N GLY A 108 16.85 -16.95 9.21
CA GLY A 108 16.83 -18.10 8.31
C GLY A 108 18.07 -18.13 7.41
N LEU A 109 18.40 -17.03 6.76
CA LEU A 109 19.58 -16.92 5.89
C LEU A 109 20.92 -17.11 6.63
N ARG A 110 21.00 -16.74 7.92
CA ARG A 110 22.22 -16.84 8.72
C ARG A 110 22.50 -18.25 9.25
N PHE A 111 21.45 -19.01 9.56
CA PHE A 111 21.54 -20.29 10.26
C PHE A 111 21.21 -21.51 9.37
N SER A 112 20.46 -21.31 8.30
CA SER A 112 20.25 -22.34 7.28
C SER A 112 21.44 -22.27 6.32
N GLY A 113 22.46 -23.11 6.50
CA GLY A 113 23.55 -23.22 5.53
C GLY A 113 22.98 -23.53 4.15
N ALA A 114 22.90 -22.51 3.29
CA ALA A 114 22.22 -22.58 2.01
C ALA A 114 23.07 -23.33 0.97
N GLU A 115 23.16 -24.64 1.15
CA GLU A 115 23.74 -25.59 0.21
C GLU A 115 22.70 -25.90 -0.89
N GLN A 116 22.63 -25.05 -1.92
CA GLN A 116 22.00 -25.29 -3.23
C GLN A 116 22.36 -24.15 -4.20
N VAL A 117 22.78 -24.48 -5.42
CA VAL A 117 23.28 -23.53 -6.45
C VAL A 117 22.27 -22.42 -6.82
N ALA A 118 20.96 -22.66 -6.74
CA ALA A 118 19.93 -21.61 -6.93
C ALA A 118 19.75 -20.69 -5.72
N VAL A 119 20.15 -21.16 -4.53
CA VAL A 119 20.15 -20.38 -3.30
C VAL A 119 21.41 -19.52 -3.21
N GLU A 120 22.55 -19.94 -3.78
CA GLU A 120 23.78 -19.12 -3.80
C GLU A 120 23.59 -17.76 -4.50
N GLU A 121 22.93 -17.74 -5.66
CA GLU A 121 22.67 -16.47 -6.37
C GLU A 121 21.67 -15.62 -5.58
N ALA A 122 20.55 -16.19 -5.14
CA ALA A 122 19.52 -15.48 -4.36
C ALA A 122 20.00 -15.02 -2.96
N THR A 123 21.05 -15.64 -2.41
CA THR A 123 21.66 -15.29 -1.12
C THR A 123 22.94 -14.47 -1.24
N SER A 124 23.31 -14.07 -2.47
CA SER A 124 24.26 -12.98 -2.66
C SER A 124 23.82 -11.75 -1.86
N GLY A 125 24.79 -11.08 -1.21
CA GLY A 125 24.51 -9.91 -0.38
C GLY A 125 23.72 -8.82 -1.12
N ALA A 126 23.91 -8.70 -2.45
CA ALA A 126 23.14 -7.79 -3.29
C ALA A 126 21.65 -8.18 -3.39
N ASN A 127 21.34 -9.47 -3.55
CA ASN A 127 19.96 -9.94 -3.65
C ASN A 127 19.24 -9.85 -2.31
N ILE A 128 19.92 -10.18 -1.20
CA ILE A 128 19.41 -9.96 0.16
C ILE A 128 19.09 -8.47 0.38
N ALA A 129 19.96 -7.56 -0.04
CA ALA A 129 19.70 -6.12 0.03
C ALA A 129 18.48 -5.71 -0.81
N ILE A 130 18.33 -6.26 -2.01
CA ILE A 130 17.15 -6.03 -2.87
C ILE A 130 15.88 -6.55 -2.19
N PHE A 131 15.91 -7.70 -1.52
CA PHE A 131 14.77 -8.20 -0.75
C PHE A 131 14.34 -7.21 0.34
N PHE A 132 15.28 -6.73 1.17
CA PHE A 132 14.96 -5.74 2.20
C PHE A 132 14.48 -4.41 1.60
N ALA A 133 15.04 -3.98 0.47
CA ALA A 133 14.57 -2.81 -0.26
C ALA A 133 13.10 -2.98 -0.70
N LYS A 134 12.70 -4.18 -1.15
CA LYS A 134 11.29 -4.48 -1.47
C LYS A 134 10.37 -4.33 -0.27
N LEU A 135 10.78 -4.84 0.91
CA LEU A 135 10.00 -4.72 2.15
C LEU A 135 9.82 -3.26 2.58
N ILE A 136 10.91 -2.48 2.58
CA ILE A 136 10.86 -1.05 2.89
C ILE A 136 9.96 -0.31 1.89
N TYR A 137 10.05 -0.65 0.62
CA TYR A 137 9.26 -0.02 -0.42
C TYR A 137 7.76 -0.31 -0.29
N ILE A 138 7.36 -1.53 0.10
CA ILE A 138 5.97 -1.85 0.44
C ILE A 138 5.46 -0.90 1.55
N GLN A 139 6.28 -0.66 2.58
CA GLN A 139 5.92 0.26 3.67
C GLN A 139 5.75 1.70 3.19
N LEU A 140 6.63 2.17 2.29
CA LEU A 140 6.56 3.51 1.71
C LEU A 140 5.31 3.72 0.84
N LEU A 141 4.84 2.68 0.14
CA LEU A 141 3.60 2.73 -0.62
C LEU A 141 2.36 2.65 0.27
N TRP A 142 2.41 1.82 1.30
CA TRP A 142 1.25 1.51 2.15
C TRP A 142 0.76 2.74 2.92
N ILE A 143 1.68 3.50 3.54
CA ILE A 143 1.32 4.67 4.37
C ILE A 143 0.47 5.70 3.60
N PRO A 144 0.94 6.28 2.48
CA PRO A 144 0.20 7.30 1.76
C PRO A 144 -1.10 6.77 1.15
N PHE A 145 -1.13 5.48 0.78
CA PHE A 145 -2.32 4.83 0.24
C PHE A 145 -3.38 4.57 1.32
N ALA A 146 -2.99 4.09 2.50
CA ALA A 146 -3.91 3.81 3.61
C ALA A 146 -4.66 5.07 4.09
N VAL A 147 -3.94 6.19 4.21
CA VAL A 147 -4.56 7.49 4.57
C VAL A 147 -5.56 7.94 3.50
N ALA A 148 -5.17 7.88 2.22
CA ALA A 148 -6.04 8.27 1.11
C ALA A 148 -7.27 7.35 0.98
N LYS A 149 -7.10 6.04 1.22
CA LYS A 149 -8.17 5.04 1.24
C LYS A 149 -9.18 5.31 2.35
N GLU A 150 -8.70 5.58 3.57
CA GLU A 150 -9.58 5.87 4.72
C GLU A 150 -10.39 7.15 4.49
N LEU A 151 -9.76 8.21 3.98
CA LEU A 151 -10.43 9.46 3.66
C LEU A 151 -11.47 9.27 2.55
N ALA A 152 -11.11 8.54 1.49
CA ALA A 152 -12.03 8.23 0.39
C ALA A 152 -13.23 7.39 0.86
N ASN A 153 -13.04 6.44 1.77
CA ASN A 153 -14.13 5.63 2.33
C ASN A 153 -15.11 6.48 3.15
N LYS A 154 -14.61 7.42 3.94
CA LYS A 154 -15.45 8.35 4.71
C LYS A 154 -16.26 9.27 3.81
N LEU A 155 -15.61 9.88 2.80
CA LEU A 155 -16.31 10.71 1.81
C LEU A 155 -17.37 9.90 1.03
N ASN A 156 -17.07 8.66 0.69
CA ASN A 156 -18.04 7.77 0.05
C ASN A 156 -19.24 7.48 0.96
N ALA A 157 -19.02 7.28 2.26
CA ALA A 157 -20.10 7.06 3.22
C ALA A 157 -21.00 8.29 3.35
N ASP A 158 -20.41 9.49 3.36
CA ASP A 158 -21.13 10.75 3.42
C ASP A 158 -21.95 10.99 2.14
N GLU A 159 -21.36 10.78 0.96
CA GLU A 159 -22.05 10.92 -0.34
C GLU A 159 -23.22 9.92 -0.48
N LEU A 160 -23.07 8.68 0.02
CA LEU A 160 -24.13 7.67 0.00
C LEU A 160 -25.27 7.99 0.98
N ARG A 161 -24.97 8.64 2.11
CA ARG A 161 -25.98 9.09 3.08
C ARG A 161 -26.70 10.35 2.61
N GLY A 162 -25.99 11.28 1.96
CA GLY A 162 -26.54 12.52 1.43
C GLY A 162 -27.42 12.33 0.19
N GLY A 163 -27.13 11.33 -0.66
CA GLY A 163 -27.94 10.99 -1.83
C GLY A 163 -29.18 10.14 -1.56
N GLY A 164 -29.47 9.85 -0.28
CA GLY A 164 -30.66 9.10 0.16
C GLY A 164 -31.83 9.96 0.64
N ASN A 165 -31.66 11.29 0.66
CA ASN A 165 -32.71 12.29 0.89
C ASN A 165 -33.12 12.97 -0.42
#